data_AF-U3TZN3-F1
#
_entry.id   AF-U3TZN3-F1
#
_cell.length_a   1.000
_cell.length_b   1.000
_cell.length_c   1.000
_cell.angle_alpha   90.00
_cell.angle_beta   90.00
_cell.angle_gamma   90.00
#
_symmetry.space_group_name_H-M   'P 1'
#
loop_
_entity.id
_entity.type
_entity.pdbx_description
1 polymer ?
#
loop_
_entity_poly.entity_id
_entity_poly.type
_entity_poly.pdbx_seq_one_letter_code
_entity_poly.pdbx_strand_id
1 'polypeptide(L)' 'MVAEDGKSRKMLCLPLRKLAGWLQTINPSKVKSEIRDKVVQYQEECDDVLYDYWTKGIAVNPRTQKAERSIIAGT' A
#
# COMPACT_ATOMS: atom_id res chain seq x y z
N MET A 1 -4.97 1.25 23.93
CA MET A 1 -3.82 2.11 24.26
C MET A 1 -2.85 2.01 23.09
N VAL A 2 -2.59 3.09 22.36
CA VAL A 2 -1.70 3.08 21.18
C VAL A 2 -0.56 4.04 21.48
N ALA A 3 0.66 3.54 21.37
CA ALA A 3 1.94 4.08 21.86
C ALA A 3 2.28 3.73 23.33
N GLU A 4 3.56 3.44 23.54
CA GLU A 4 4.19 3.02 24.80
C GLU A 4 4.18 4.14 25.87
N ASP A 5 3.88 5.38 25.47
CA ASP A 5 3.91 6.56 26.33
C ASP A 5 2.60 6.87 27.07
N GLY A 6 1.59 6.00 26.97
CA GLY A 6 0.34 6.10 27.75
C GLY A 6 -0.58 7.28 27.37
N LYS A 7 -0.24 8.06 26.33
CA LYS A 7 -1.01 9.24 25.94
C LYS A 7 -2.20 8.86 25.05
N SER A 8 -3.37 9.44 25.34
CA SER A 8 -4.53 9.37 24.47
C SER A 8 -4.40 10.40 23.34
N ARG A 9 -4.46 9.93 22.08
CA ARG A 9 -4.52 10.81 20.91
C ARG A 9 -5.78 10.52 20.12
N LYS A 10 -6.35 11.55 19.50
CA LYS A 10 -7.37 11.35 18.46
C LYS A 10 -6.74 10.57 17.31
N MET A 11 -7.27 9.39 17.05
CA MET A 11 -6.88 8.59 15.89
C MET A 11 -7.91 8.79 14.78
N LEU A 12 -7.44 8.91 13.55
CA LEU A 12 -8.27 8.92 12.36
C LEU A 12 -8.00 7.63 11.59
N CYS A 13 -9.07 6.98 11.12
CA CYS A 13 -8.95 5.79 10.31
C CYS A 13 -8.93 6.17 8.83
N LEU A 14 -7.96 5.62 8.08
CA LEU A 14 -7.98 5.71 6.63
C LEU A 14 -8.83 4.56 6.06
N PRO A 15 -9.80 4.83 5.17
CA PRO A 15 -10.51 3.76 4.47
C PRO A 15 -9.52 2.86 3.73
N LEU A 16 -9.61 1.54 3.91
CA LEU A 16 -8.64 0.58 3.36
C LEU A 16 -8.45 0.72 1.83
N ARG A 17 -9.54 0.99 1.09
CA ARG A 17 -9.51 1.25 -0.36
C ARG A 17 -8.60 2.43 -0.78
N LYS A 18 -8.35 3.37 0.14
CA LYS A 18 -7.49 4.55 -0.09
C LYS A 18 -6.05 4.33 0.37
N LEU A 19 -5.75 3.21 1.02
CA LEU A 19 -4.43 2.94 1.58
C LEU A 19 -3.35 2.95 0.50
N ALA A 20 -3.57 2.24 -0.61
CA ALA A 20 -2.60 2.16 -1.70
C ALA A 20 -2.28 3.54 -2.30
N GLY A 21 -3.31 4.35 -2.55
CA GLY A 21 -3.15 5.71 -3.05
C GLY A 21 -2.49 6.64 -2.04
N TRP A 22 -2.75 6.47 -0.73
CA TRP A 22 -2.06 7.23 0.30
C TRP A 22 -0.57 6.87 0.40
N LEU A 23 -0.21 5.59 0.30
CA LEU A 23 1.18 5.14 0.26
C LEU A 23 1.95 5.79 -0.90
N GLN A 24 1.33 5.95 -2.07
CA GLN A 24 1.93 6.64 -3.21
C GLN A 24 2.32 8.09 -2.89
N THR A 25 1.61 8.76 -1.99
CA THR A 25 1.86 10.18 -1.64
C THR A 25 3.00 10.39 -0.63
N ILE A 26 3.60 9.32 -0.11
CA ILE A 26 4.67 9.41 0.88
C ILE A 26 5.93 10.00 0.22
N ASN A 27 6.49 11.05 0.81
CA ASN A 27 7.73 11.64 0.33
C ASN A 27 8.95 10.79 0.75
N PRO A 28 9.74 10.24 -0.19
CA PRO A 28 10.91 9.40 0.12
C PRO A 28 12.00 10.15 0.92
N SER A 29 12.06 11.48 0.81
CA SER A 29 12.99 12.30 1.58
C SER A 29 12.63 12.41 3.06
N LYS A 30 11.36 12.16 3.41
CA LYS A 30 10.83 12.22 4.78
C LYS A 30 10.68 10.84 5.44
N VAL A 31 11.24 9.79 4.84
CA VAL A 31 11.30 8.45 5.44
C VAL A 31 12.73 8.11 5.86
N LYS A 32 12.87 7.14 6.77
CA LYS A 32 14.18 6.61 7.16
C LYS A 32 14.92 6.07 5.93
N SER A 33 16.24 6.28 5.86
CA SER A 33 17.08 5.85 4.75
C SER A 33 16.91 4.36 4.43
N GLU A 34 16.84 3.52 5.45
CA GLU A 34 16.69 2.06 5.35
C GLU A 34 15.42 1.59 4.60
N ILE A 35 14.37 2.42 4.54
CA ILE A 35 13.11 2.07 3.88
C ILE A 35 12.84 2.90 2.63
N ARG A 36 13.70 3.87 2.32
CA ARG A 36 13.51 4.79 1.19
C ARG A 36 13.39 4.02 -0.13
N ASP A 37 14.29 3.06 -0.36
CA ASP A 37 14.32 2.31 -1.61
C ASP A 37 13.05 1.47 -1.80
N LYS A 38 12.48 0.94 -0.71
CA LYS A 38 11.20 0.22 -0.75
C LYS A 38 10.02 1.13 -1.10
N VAL A 39 10.04 2.38 -0.63
CA VAL A 39 9.00 3.37 -0.98
C VAL A 39 9.09 3.72 -2.46
N VAL A 40 10.30 3.96 -2.96
CA VAL A 40 10.52 4.25 -4.39
C VAL A 40 10.08 3.08 -5.26
N GLN A 41 10.50 1.85 -4.91
CA GLN A 41 10.09 0.64 -5.64
C GLN A 41 8.56 0.47 -5.69
N TYR A 42 7.87 0.73 -4.58
CA TYR A 42 6.41 0.68 -4.53
C TYR A 42 5.78 1.74 -5.44
N GLN A 43 6.37 2.95 -5.47
CA GLN A 43 5.89 4.05 -6.31
C GLN A 43 6.05 3.76 -7.80
N GLU A 44 7.20 3.22 -8.20
CA GLU A 44 7.48 2.77 -9.57
C GLU A 44 6.51 1.66 -10.01
N GLU A 45 6.28 0.66 -9.17
CA GLU A 45 5.31 -0.42 -9.47
C GLU A 45 3.89 0.13 -9.65
N CYS A 46 3.49 1.14 -8.87
CA CYS A 46 2.19 1.79 -9.03
C CYS A 46 2.07 2.53 -10.36
N ASP A 47 3.14 3.19 -10.82
CA ASP A 47 3.16 3.89 -12.10
C ASP A 47 3.01 2.90 -13.27
N ASP A 48 3.71 1.77 -13.22
CA ASP A 48 3.58 0.69 -14.20
C ASP A 48 2.16 0.09 -14.22
N VAL A 49 1.59 -0.17 -13.04
CA VAL A 49 0.22 -0.70 -12.90
C VAL A 49 -0.81 0.26 -13.49
N LEU A 50 -0.67 1.56 -13.22
CA LEU A 50 -1.56 2.58 -13.78
C LEU A 50 -1.40 2.66 -15.30
N TYR A 51 -0.16 2.66 -15.80
CA TYR A 51 0.10 2.65 -17.23
C TYR A 51 -0.53 1.44 -17.93
N ASP A 52 -0.31 0.23 -17.41
CA ASP A 52 -0.85 -1.00 -17.96
C ASP A 52 -2.39 -1.03 -17.94
N TYR A 53 -2.99 -0.56 -16.86
CA TYR A 53 -4.45 -0.45 -16.77
C TYR A 53 -5.02 0.45 -17.87
N TRP A 54 -4.41 1.63 -18.11
CA TRP A 54 -4.92 2.58 -19.09
C TRP A 54 -4.54 2.26 -20.54
N THR A 55 -3.42 1.57 -20.78
CA THR A 55 -2.95 1.27 -22.15
C THR A 55 -3.32 -0.12 -22.64
N LYS A 56 -3.33 -1.12 -21.75
CA LYS A 56 -3.65 -2.53 -22.07
C LYS A 56 -5.06 -2.92 -21.60
N GLY A 57 -5.71 -2.08 -20.79
CA GLY A 57 -7.05 -2.32 -20.23
C GLY A 57 -7.06 -3.24 -19.01
N ILE A 58 -5.90 -3.77 -18.59
CA ILE A 58 -5.77 -4.68 -17.45
C ILE A 58 -4.38 -4.55 -16.83
N ALA A 59 -4.32 -4.58 -15.51
CA ALA A 59 -3.08 -4.74 -14.74
C ALA A 59 -3.18 -6.00 -13.88
N VAL A 60 -2.11 -6.80 -13.85
CA VAL A 60 -2.07 -8.09 -13.15
C VAL A 60 -0.95 -8.06 -12.12
N ASN A 61 -1.27 -8.38 -10.86
CA ASN A 61 -0.25 -8.55 -9.83
C ASN A 61 0.27 -10.00 -9.86
N PRO A 62 1.54 -10.25 -10.25
CA PRO A 62 2.07 -11.60 -10.35
C PRO A 62 2.26 -12.27 -8.98
N ARG A 63 2.29 -11.49 -7.89
CA ARG A 63 2.45 -11.99 -6.51
C ARG A 63 1.15 -12.51 -5.92
N THR A 64 0.01 -12.27 -6.57
CA THR A 64 -1.28 -12.79 -6.11
C THR A 64 -1.59 -14.14 -6.74
N GLN A 65 -1.40 -15.22 -5.99
CA GLN A 65 -2.03 -16.50 -6.30
C GLN A 65 -3.51 -16.41 -5.84
N LYS A 66 -4.43 -16.33 -6.80
CA LYS A 66 -5.89 -16.24 -6.55
C LYS A 66 -6.42 -17.36 -5.62
N ALA A 67 -5.70 -18.48 -5.50
CA ALA A 67 -6.05 -19.64 -4.69
C ALA A 67 -6.03 -19.41 -3.16
N GLU A 68 -5.11 -18.60 -2.61
CA GLU A 68 -4.98 -18.47 -1.14
C GLU A 68 -6.02 -17.53 -0.51
N ARG A 69 -6.49 -16.51 -1.24
CA ARG A 69 -7.47 -15.53 -0.71
C ARG A 69 -8.89 -16.09 -0.57
N SER A 70 -9.19 -17.25 -1.18
CA SER A 70 -10.49 -17.90 -1.05
C SER A 70 -10.71 -18.58 0.30
N ILE A 71 -9.63 -18.95 1.01
CA ILE A 71 -9.75 -19.72 2.27
C ILE A 71 -10.14 -18.81 3.44
N ILE A 72 -9.84 -17.51 3.37
CA ILE A 72 -10.11 -16.56 4.47
C ILE A 72 -11.49 -15.87 4.38
N ALA A 73 -12.27 -16.10 3.33
CA ALA A 73 -13.60 -15.51 3.14
C ALA A 73 -14.75 -16.44 3.57
N GLY A 74 -14.43 -17.62 4.12
CA GLY A 74 -15.39 -18.61 4.58
C GLY A 74 -14.99 -19.21 5.93
N THR A 75 -15.09 -18.43 7.00
CA THR A 75 -15.28 -18.89 8.39
C THR A 75 -15.99 -17.78 9.16
#